data_AF-A0A645GTU4-F1
#
_entry.id   AF-A0A645GTU4-F1
#
_cell.length_a   1.000
_cell.length_b   1.000
_cell.length_c   1.000
_cell.angle_alpha   90.00
_cell.angle_beta   90.00
_cell.angle_gamma   90.00
#
_symmetry.space_group_name_H-M   'P 1'
#
loop_
_entity.id
_entity.type
_entity.pdbx_description
1 polymer ?
#
loop_
_entity_poly.entity_id
_entity_poly.type
_entity_poly.pdbx_seq_one_letter_code
_entity_poly.pdbx_strand_id
1 'polypeptide(L)'
;MAAQRDLLLQTIDVSMPEDARATVGDGLRHVLKRSGYQLCETTHTVIGLYARPLPAAHLHLGPMTLRDALLTLVGPAWELHADDRTRQVCFERPGSDAGTDLVSEPLATEAAQAIPQMPPISGGQP
;
A
#
# COMPACT_ATOMS: atom_id res chain seq x y z
N MET A 1 -2.46 -3.11 31.00
CA MET A 1 -1.36 -3.83 30.31
C MET A 1 -1.63 -4.12 28.82
N ALA A 2 -2.73 -3.64 28.21
CA ALA A 2 -2.99 -3.87 26.78
C ALA A 2 -2.05 -3.08 25.84
N ALA A 3 -1.67 -1.86 26.21
CA ALA A 3 -0.77 -1.00 25.42
C ALA A 3 0.68 -1.54 25.28
N GLN A 4 1.10 -2.51 26.11
CA GLN A 4 2.38 -3.18 25.90
C GLN A 4 2.30 -4.32 24.87
N ARG A 5 1.07 -4.81 24.60
CA ARG A 5 0.80 -5.81 23.55
C ARG A 5 0.59 -5.14 22.19
N ASP A 6 -0.11 -4.01 22.18
CA ASP A 6 -0.25 -3.16 21.00
C ASP A 6 0.89 -2.13 20.96
N LEU A 7 1.95 -2.50 20.26
CA LEU A 7 3.16 -1.70 20.12
C LEU A 7 2.90 -0.34 19.44
N LEU A 8 1.81 -0.19 18.68
CA LEU A 8 1.44 1.07 18.03
C LEU A 8 0.81 2.08 19.00
N LEU A 9 0.33 1.63 20.16
CA LEU A 9 -0.22 2.50 21.20
C LEU A 9 0.84 2.99 22.19
N GLN A 10 2.12 2.67 21.96
CA GLN A 10 3.21 3.21 22.77
C GLN A 10 3.37 4.71 22.54
N THR A 11 3.47 5.46 23.64
CA THR A 11 3.80 6.88 23.57
C THR A 11 5.25 7.06 23.12
N ILE A 12 5.43 7.87 22.09
CA ILE A 12 6.74 8.25 21.57
C ILE A 12 6.90 9.77 21.62
N ASP A 13 8.14 10.21 21.63
CA ASP A 13 8.54 11.59 21.41
C ASP A 13 9.68 11.55 20.39
N VAL A 14 9.51 12.25 19.26
CA VAL A 14 10.41 12.13 18.11
C VAL A 14 10.92 13.50 17.70
N SER A 15 12.23 13.61 17.58
CA SER A 15 12.90 14.74 16.95
C SER A 15 13.62 14.24 15.69
N MET A 16 13.16 14.74 14.55
CA MET A 16 13.73 14.43 13.24
C MET A 16 15.07 15.14 13.08
N PRO A 17 16.03 14.55 12.34
CA PRO A 17 17.21 15.29 11.92
C PRO A 17 16.77 16.47 11.04
N GLU A 18 17.35 17.63 11.28
CA GLU A 18 17.11 18.86 10.51
C GLU A 18 17.79 18.79 9.13
N ASP A 19 17.42 17.78 8.34
CA ASP A 19 17.83 17.67 6.96
C ASP A 19 16.86 18.45 6.08
N ALA A 20 17.37 19.45 5.35
CA ALA A 20 16.56 20.30 4.46
C ALA A 20 15.84 19.54 3.32
N ARG A 21 16.11 18.24 3.17
CA ARG A 21 15.53 17.36 2.15
C ARG A 21 14.74 16.18 2.72
N ALA A 22 14.47 16.16 4.03
CA ALA A 22 13.70 15.09 4.64
C ALA A 22 12.33 14.98 3.95
N THR A 23 11.96 13.75 3.58
CA THR A 23 10.67 13.44 2.98
C THR A 23 9.69 12.88 4.00
N VAL A 24 8.40 12.84 3.68
CA VAL A 24 7.38 12.15 4.50
C VAL A 24 7.78 10.69 4.72
N GLY A 25 8.30 10.03 3.68
CA GLY A 25 8.83 8.68 3.82
C GLY A 25 9.96 8.61 4.86
N ASP A 26 10.88 9.58 4.86
CA ASP A 26 12.02 9.58 5.79
C ASP A 26 11.53 9.76 7.23
N GLY A 27 10.54 10.65 7.41
CA GLY A 27 9.84 10.83 8.67
C GLY A 27 9.22 9.53 9.16
N LEU A 28 8.47 8.82 8.30
CA LEU A 28 7.84 7.54 8.65
C LEU A 28 8.87 6.48 9.06
N ARG A 29 9.93 6.32 8.26
CA ARG A 29 11.04 5.40 8.57
C ARG A 29 11.73 5.77 9.87
N HIS A 30 11.85 7.06 10.17
CA HIS A 30 12.45 7.54 11.41
C HIS A 30 11.55 7.24 12.62
N VAL A 31 10.26 7.55 12.55
CA VAL A 31 9.27 7.25 13.61
C VAL A 31 9.25 5.75 13.93
N LEU A 32 9.35 4.89 12.92
CA LEU A 32 9.31 3.43 13.09
C LEU A 32 10.59 2.85 13.71
N LYS A 33 11.69 3.61 13.82
CA LYS A 33 12.94 3.09 14.39
C LYS A 33 12.70 2.55 15.79
N ARG A 34 13.17 1.30 16.01
CA ARG A 34 13.07 0.58 17.29
C ARG A 34 11.64 0.26 17.77
N SER A 35 10.61 0.54 16.97
CA SER A 35 9.23 0.12 17.24
C SER A 35 9.00 -1.38 17.01
N GLY A 36 9.85 -1.99 16.18
CA GLY A 36 9.67 -3.35 15.69
C GLY A 36 8.79 -3.46 14.45
N TYR A 37 8.20 -2.36 13.95
CA TYR A 37 7.50 -2.31 12.66
C TYR A 37 8.36 -1.72 11.55
N GLN A 38 8.01 -2.08 10.31
CA GLN A 38 8.54 -1.49 9.09
C GLN A 38 7.40 -1.07 8.14
N LEU A 39 7.70 -0.23 7.14
CA LEU A 39 6.74 0.08 6.08
C LEU A 39 6.58 -1.14 5.17
N CYS A 40 5.36 -1.41 4.71
CA CYS A 40 5.12 -2.44 3.71
C CYS A 40 5.51 -1.99 2.29
N GLU A 41 5.68 -2.97 1.39
CA GLU A 41 5.82 -2.73 -0.04
C GLU A 41 4.59 -1.99 -0.56
N THR A 42 4.82 -0.91 -1.30
CA THR A 42 3.79 0.13 -1.45
C THR A 42 3.37 0.37 -2.88
N THR A 43 2.09 0.67 -3.07
CA THR A 43 1.53 1.01 -4.38
C THR A 43 2.05 2.36 -4.88
N HIS A 44 2.01 2.59 -6.19
CA HIS A 44 2.55 3.79 -6.83
C HIS A 44 2.01 5.10 -6.24
N THR A 45 0.75 5.07 -5.81
CA THR A 45 0.11 6.21 -5.16
C THR A 45 0.80 6.62 -3.86
N VAL A 46 1.14 5.65 -3.02
CA VAL A 46 1.77 5.91 -1.73
C VAL A 46 3.24 6.34 -1.92
N ILE A 47 3.90 5.83 -2.96
CA ILE A 47 5.24 6.29 -3.36
C ILE A 47 5.22 7.81 -3.62
N GLY A 48 4.16 8.32 -4.27
CA GLY A 48 3.98 9.76 -4.48
C GLY A 48 3.80 10.57 -3.19
N LEU A 49 3.19 10.00 -2.14
CA LEU A 49 3.13 10.60 -0.81
C LEU A 49 4.51 10.60 -0.15
N TYR A 50 5.20 9.46 -0.14
CA TYR A 50 6.49 9.31 0.52
C TYR A 50 7.57 10.23 -0.03
N ALA A 51 7.49 10.62 -1.30
CA ALA A 51 8.40 11.58 -1.92
C ALA A 51 8.09 13.05 -1.60
N ARG A 52 6.98 13.36 -0.89
CA ARG A 52 6.66 14.74 -0.49
C ARG A 52 7.65 15.24 0.56
N PRO A 53 7.99 16.54 0.55
CA PRO A 53 8.82 17.13 1.59
C PRO A 53 8.12 17.01 2.95
N LEU A 54 8.90 16.74 4.00
CA LEU A 54 8.42 16.72 5.37
C LEU A 54 8.06 18.15 5.82
N PRO A 55 6.82 18.43 6.25
CA PRO A 55 6.47 19.74 6.78
C PRO A 55 7.32 20.10 8.00
N ALA A 56 7.76 21.35 8.11
CA ALA A 56 8.58 21.81 9.24
C ALA A 56 7.90 21.58 10.60
N ALA A 57 6.57 21.68 10.67
CA ALA A 57 5.79 21.40 11.86
C ALA A 57 5.91 19.94 12.34
N HIS A 58 6.34 19.01 11.48
CA HIS A 58 6.49 17.59 11.79
C HIS A 58 7.94 17.19 12.13
N LEU A 59 8.87 18.15 12.19
CA LEU A 59 10.24 17.88 12.63
C LEU A 59 10.30 17.48 14.12
N HIS A 60 9.34 17.95 14.90
CA HIS A 60 9.15 17.52 16.28
C HIS A 60 7.73 16.98 16.45
N LEU A 61 7.63 15.72 16.83
CA LEU A 61 6.36 15.08 17.17
C LEU A 61 6.40 14.81 18.67
N GLY A 62 5.59 15.57 19.42
CA GLY A 62 5.50 15.50 20.87
C GLY A 62 4.74 14.26 21.35
N PRO A 63 4.57 14.08 22.68
CA PRO A 63 4.13 12.82 23.26
C PRO A 63 2.76 12.41 22.73
N MET A 64 2.78 11.43 21.83
CA MET A 64 1.61 10.86 21.19
C MET A 64 1.86 9.39 20.91
N THR A 65 0.83 8.64 20.55
CA THR A 65 1.03 7.22 20.21
C THR A 65 1.81 7.10 18.91
N LEU A 66 2.58 6.01 18.76
CA LEU A 66 3.23 5.68 17.49
C LEU A 66 2.23 5.70 16.33
N ARG A 67 1.03 5.16 16.55
CA ARG A 67 -0.07 5.22 15.58
C ARG A 67 -0.42 6.65 15.18
N ASP A 68 -0.63 7.53 16.14
CA ASP A 68 -1.01 8.92 15.87
C ASP A 68 0.11 9.68 15.15
N ALA A 69 1.37 9.43 15.52
CA ALA A 69 2.51 10.03 14.85
C ALA A 69 2.57 9.62 13.37
N LEU A 70 2.35 8.33 13.07
CA LEU A 70 2.29 7.82 11.69
C LEU A 70 1.15 8.48 10.91
N LEU A 71 -0.04 8.58 11.50
CA LEU A 71 -1.20 9.24 10.89
C LEU A 71 -0.99 10.74 10.67
N THR A 72 -0.29 11.41 11.58
CA THR A 72 0.08 12.83 11.46
C THR A 72 1.00 13.05 10.26
N LEU A 73 1.94 12.14 10.01
CA LEU A 73 2.88 12.25 8.89
C LEU A 73 2.21 12.04 7.53
N VAL A 74 1.25 11.12 7.42
CA VAL A 74 0.56 10.84 6.15
C VAL A 74 -0.63 11.74 5.87
N GLY A 75 -1.24 12.29 6.93
CA GLY A 75 -2.41 13.17 6.84
C GLY A 75 -3.75 12.41 6.75
N PRO A 76 -4.88 13.15 6.78
CA PRO A 76 -6.22 12.58 6.97
C PRO A 76 -6.80 11.85 5.75
N ALA A 77 -6.13 11.93 4.59
CA ALA A 77 -6.56 11.26 3.36
C ALA A 77 -6.19 9.76 3.34
N TRP A 78 -5.56 9.27 4.41
CA TRP A 78 -4.97 7.93 4.50
C TRP A 78 -5.39 7.24 5.79
N GLU A 79 -5.64 5.93 5.68
CA GLU A 79 -5.88 5.03 6.81
C GLU A 79 -4.64 4.18 7.07
N LEU A 80 -4.37 3.89 8.34
CA LEU A 80 -3.25 3.05 8.77
C LEU A 80 -3.74 1.63 9.03
N HIS A 81 -3.11 0.67 8.35
CA HIS A 81 -3.29 -0.76 8.56
C HIS A 81 -2.02 -1.37 9.11
N ALA A 82 -2.15 -2.18 10.15
CA ALA A 82 -1.02 -2.86 10.79
C ALA A 82 -1.18 -4.37 10.67
N ASP A 83 -0.13 -5.03 10.19
CA ASP A 83 0.01 -6.47 10.25
C ASP A 83 1.01 -6.81 11.35
N ASP A 84 0.51 -7.25 12.51
CA ASP A 84 1.32 -7.63 13.66
C ASP A 84 2.10 -8.93 13.45
N ARG A 85 1.68 -9.77 12.48
CA ARG A 85 2.35 -11.05 12.18
C ARG A 85 3.61 -10.80 11.38
N THR A 86 3.53 -9.94 10.36
CA THR A 86 4.69 -9.56 9.54
C THR A 86 5.42 -8.32 10.06
N ARG A 87 4.87 -7.67 11.10
CA ARG A 87 5.36 -6.42 11.69
C ARG A 87 5.48 -5.30 10.64
N GLN A 88 4.41 -5.12 9.88
CA GLN A 88 4.33 -4.09 8.84
C GLN A 88 3.22 -3.09 9.10
N VAL A 89 3.43 -1.85 8.68
CA VAL A 89 2.39 -0.82 8.60
C VAL A 89 2.23 -0.37 7.16
N CYS A 90 0.97 -0.27 6.73
CA CYS A 90 0.54 0.12 5.41
C CYS A 90 -0.38 1.33 5.48
N PHE A 91 -0.41 2.10 4.39
CA PHE A 91 -1.32 3.23 4.23
C PHE A 91 -2.17 3.06 2.98
N GLU A 92 -3.47 3.19 3.16
CA GLU A 92 -4.46 3.02 2.10
C GLU A 92 -5.38 4.23 2.06
N ARG A 93 -5.93 4.54 0.88
CA ARG A 93 -6.95 5.59 0.81
C ARG A 93 -8.30 4.98 1.19
N PRO A 94 -9.11 5.67 2.01
CA PRO A 94 -10.44 5.19 2.34
C PRO A 94 -11.28 5.02 1.06
N GLY A 95 -11.83 3.83 0.86
CA GLY A 95 -12.61 3.47 -0.34
C GLY A 95 -11.79 2.94 -1.51
N SER A 96 -10.47 2.76 -1.37
CA SER A 96 -9.68 1.94 -2.28
C SER A 96 -9.91 0.47 -1.90
N ASP A 97 -11.03 -0.09 -2.35
CA ASP A 97 -11.28 -1.53 -2.26
C ASP A 97 -10.04 -2.29 -2.77
N ALA A 98 -9.32 -2.94 -1.86
CA ALA A 98 -8.34 -3.98 -2.19
C ALA A 98 -9.10 -5.24 -2.65
N GLY A 99 -9.93 -5.07 -3.67
CA GLY A 99 -10.62 -6.14 -4.35
C GLY A 99 -9.82 -6.58 -5.56
N THR A 100 -9.31 -7.80 -5.47
CA THR A 100 -8.96 -8.67 -6.60
C THR A 100 -7.67 -8.35 -7.35
N ASP A 101 -6.55 -8.89 -6.86
CA ASP A 101 -5.70 -9.74 -7.71
C ASP A 101 -5.22 -10.96 -6.91
N LEU A 102 -6.19 -11.68 -6.35
CA LEU A 102 -6.10 -13.12 -6.17
C LEU A 102 -6.99 -13.73 -7.25
N VAL A 103 -6.58 -13.66 -8.52
CA VAL A 103 -7.01 -14.67 -9.49
C VAL A 103 -5.83 -15.58 -9.74
N SER A 104 -5.83 -16.65 -8.94
CA SER A 104 -5.18 -17.90 -9.26
C SER A 104 -5.38 -18.23 -10.74
N GLU A 105 -4.28 -18.60 -11.39
CA GLU A 105 -4.21 -19.25 -12.69
C GLU A 105 -5.37 -20.25 -12.91
N PRO A 106 -6.17 -20.12 -13.98
CA PRO A 106 -6.91 -21.23 -14.53
C PRO A 106 -6.21 -21.73 -15.80
N LEU A 107 -5.50 -22.83 -15.61
CA LEU A 107 -5.65 -24.07 -16.37
C LEU A 107 -6.12 -23.95 -17.82
N ALA A 108 -5.26 -24.44 -18.72
CA ALA A 108 -5.53 -24.86 -20.09
C ALA A 108 -6.99 -25.25 -20.40
N THR A 109 -7.57 -24.65 -21.44
CA THR A 109 -8.37 -25.30 -22.50
C THR A 109 -8.88 -24.22 -23.43
N GLU A 110 -8.40 -24.20 -24.68
CA GLU A 110 -9.23 -23.71 -25.77
C GLU A 110 -9.13 -24.68 -26.95
N ALA A 111 -10.11 -25.58 -26.96
CA ALA A 111 -10.44 -26.44 -28.06
C ALA A 111 -11.20 -25.64 -29.13
N ALA A 112 -10.82 -25.85 -30.39
CA ALA A 112 -11.65 -25.96 -31.60
C ALA A 112 -12.93 -25.11 -31.72
N GLN A 113 -13.08 -24.42 -32.87
CA GLN A 113 -14.03 -24.79 -33.94
C GLN A 113 -14.27 -23.61 -34.89
N ALA A 114 -14.03 -23.82 -36.19
CA ALA A 114 -14.70 -23.08 -37.25
C ALA A 114 -14.70 -23.90 -38.55
N ILE A 115 -15.74 -24.72 -38.73
CA ILE A 115 -16.26 -25.05 -40.06
C ILE A 115 -17.66 -24.45 -40.05
N PRO A 116 -18.04 -23.61 -41.02
CA PRO A 116 -19.16 -24.09 -41.84
C PRO A 116 -19.20 -23.61 -43.32
N GLN A 117 -19.79 -24.52 -44.12
CA GLN A 117 -20.63 -24.39 -45.32
C GLN A 117 -20.08 -24.06 -46.73
N MET A 118 -20.45 -24.93 -47.68
CA MET A 118 -20.33 -24.87 -49.15
C MET A 118 -21.69 -24.49 -49.77
N PRO A 119 -21.73 -23.74 -50.89
CA PRO A 119 -22.48 -24.19 -52.09
C PRO A 119 -21.94 -23.59 -53.42
N PRO A 120 -22.58 -23.75 -54.61
CA PRO A 120 -23.44 -24.83 -55.12
C PRO A 120 -22.88 -25.47 -56.41
N ILE A 121 -23.53 -26.56 -56.82
CA ILE A 121 -23.40 -27.21 -58.14
C ILE A 121 -24.09 -26.40 -59.25
N SER A 122 -23.49 -26.34 -60.45
CA SER A 122 -24.19 -26.03 -61.70
C SER A 122 -23.52 -26.79 -62.85
N GLY A 123 -24.26 -27.72 -63.44
CA GLY A 123 -23.80 -28.58 -64.54
C GLY A 123 -23.83 -27.92 -65.92
N GLY A 124 -23.34 -28.63 -66.93
CA GLY A 124 -23.56 -28.30 -68.34
C GLY A 124 -22.43 -28.76 -69.26
N GLN A 125 -22.69 -29.84 -70.00
CA GLN A 125 -21.89 -30.45 -71.09
C GLN A 125 -21.83 -29.53 -72.35
N PRO A 126 -21.08 -29.86 -73.42
CA PRO A 126 -21.18 -31.09 -74.23
C PRO A 126 -19.91 -31.94 -74.32
#